data_AF-A0A972FVE5-F1
#
_entry.id   AF-A0A972FVE5-F1
#
_cell.length_a   1.000
_cell.length_b   1.000
_cell.length_c   1.000
_cell.angle_alpha   90.00
_cell.angle_beta   90.00
_cell.angle_gamma   90.00
#
_symmetry.space_group_name_H-M   'P 1'
#
loop_
_entity.id
_entity.type
_entity.pdbx_description
1 polymer ?
#
loop_
_entity_poly.entity_id
_entity_poly.type
_entity_poly.pdbx_seq_one_letter_code
_entity_poly.pdbx_strand_id
1 'polypeptide(L)'
;MPLTAGRRDEQNERINNILLRLIGLGFVPEKSELIDAELSGIELSVEKLERLSASELIEVLQNQQFDWTNFESFADWLASAHKQKALAIYTFIQQESGTFSFGIMNKIAALKP
;
A
#
# COMPACT_ATOMS: atom_id res chain seq x y z
N MET A 1 15.05 26.16 -8.99
CA MET A 1 15.03 24.87 -8.28
C MET A 1 13.57 24.57 -7.92
N PRO A 2 13.01 23.40 -8.26
CA PRO A 2 11.57 23.22 -8.14
C PRO A 2 11.21 22.92 -6.67
N LEU A 3 10.36 23.76 -6.09
CA LEU A 3 9.83 23.68 -4.72
C LEU A 3 8.91 22.46 -4.48
N THR A 4 8.79 21.56 -5.47
CA THR A 4 7.88 20.43 -5.49
C THR A 4 8.52 19.12 -4.99
N ALA A 5 9.85 18.98 -5.07
CA ALA A 5 10.53 17.76 -4.60
C ALA A 5 10.37 17.58 -3.08
N GLY A 6 10.66 18.63 -2.29
CA GLY A 6 10.56 18.55 -0.83
C GLY A 6 9.14 18.25 -0.32
N ARG A 7 8.10 18.77 -0.98
CA ARG A 7 6.70 18.50 -0.59
C ARG A 7 6.28 17.05 -0.85
N ARG A 8 6.78 16.45 -1.94
CA ARG A 8 6.51 15.05 -2.27
C ARG A 8 7.23 14.11 -1.30
N ASP A 9 8.44 14.48 -0.89
CA ASP A 9 9.22 13.71 0.09
C ASP A 9 8.54 13.74 1.46
N GLU A 10 8.08 14.92 1.92
CA GLU A 10 7.31 15.06 3.17
C GLU A 10 6.01 14.24 3.16
N GLN A 11 5.30 14.20 2.03
CA GLN A 11 4.09 13.39 1.89
C GLN A 11 4.40 11.89 1.96
N ASN A 12 5.44 11.42 1.26
CA ASN A 12 5.82 10.01 1.28
C ASN A 12 6.37 9.60 2.66
N GLU A 13 7.04 10.50 3.38
CA GLU A 13 7.46 10.25 4.76
C GLU A 13 6.24 10.14 5.70
N ARG A 14 5.23 11.00 5.52
CA ARG A 14 3.96 10.90 6.26
C ARG A 14 3.25 9.58 5.99
N ILE A 15 3.16 9.17 4.71
CA ILE A 15 2.56 7.89 4.31
C ILE A 15 3.34 6.73 4.93
N ASN A 16 4.67 6.73 4.81
CA ASN A 16 5.52 5.70 5.39
C ASN A 16 5.29 5.55 6.90
N ASN A 17 5.19 6.66 7.63
CA ASN A 17 4.89 6.63 9.07
C ASN A 17 3.53 5.98 9.38
N ILE A 18 2.51 6.22 8.56
CA ILE A 18 1.20 5.56 8.69
C ILE A 18 1.35 4.06 8.40
N LEU A 19 2.06 3.69 7.33
CA LEU A 19 2.28 2.29 6.96
C LEU A 19 3.04 1.51 8.04
N LEU A 20 4.06 2.10 8.65
CA LEU A 20 4.79 1.49 9.76
C LEU A 20 3.87 1.19 10.95
N ARG A 21 2.93 2.08 11.26
CA ARG A 21 1.93 1.86 12.31
C ARG A 21 0.96 0.75 11.93
N LEU A 22 0.47 0.75 10.69
CA LEU A 22 -0.41 -0.30 10.17
C LEU A 22 0.25 -1.68 10.22
N ILE A 23 1.52 -1.78 9.81
CA ILE A 23 2.33 -3.01 9.91
C ILE A 23 2.47 -3.44 11.38
N GLY A 24 2.76 -2.52 12.29
CA GLY A 24 2.84 -2.81 13.73
C GLY A 24 1.52 -3.25 14.36
N LEU A 25 0.39 -2.76 13.84
CA LEU A 25 -0.95 -3.19 14.27
C LEU A 25 -1.32 -4.56 13.73
N GLY A 26 -0.91 -4.86 12.49
CA GLY A 26 -1.36 -6.00 11.70
C GLY A 26 -2.81 -5.84 11.25
N PHE A 27 -3.24 -6.60 10.24
CA PHE A 27 -4.65 -6.63 9.85
C PHE A 27 -5.41 -7.62 10.76
N VAL A 28 -5.94 -7.11 11.87
CA VAL A 28 -6.69 -7.89 12.87
C VAL A 28 -8.09 -7.30 13.07
N PRO A 29 -9.18 -8.07 12.94
CA PRO A 29 -10.55 -7.56 13.05
C PRO A 29 -10.85 -6.81 14.36
N GLU A 30 -10.25 -7.27 15.47
CA GLU A 30 -10.40 -6.67 16.81
C GLU A 30 -9.81 -5.27 16.91
N LYS A 31 -8.90 -4.90 15.98
CA LYS A 31 -8.25 -3.58 15.92
C LYS A 31 -8.81 -2.72 14.78
N SER A 32 -9.96 -3.08 14.21
CA SER A 32 -10.56 -2.38 13.07
C SER A 32 -10.67 -0.87 13.28
N GLU A 33 -11.10 -0.39 14.45
CA GLU A 33 -11.16 1.05 14.75
C GLU A 33 -9.79 1.74 14.71
N LEU A 34 -8.73 1.09 15.22
CA LEU A 34 -7.37 1.62 15.19
C LEU A 34 -6.79 1.60 13.76
N ILE A 35 -7.09 0.53 13.00
CA ILE A 35 -6.70 0.41 11.61
C ILE A 35 -7.39 1.50 10.77
N ASP A 36 -8.69 1.73 10.98
CA ASP A 36 -9.45 2.78 10.30
C ASP A 36 -8.93 4.17 10.63
N ALA A 37 -8.54 4.41 11.88
CA ALA A 37 -7.93 5.69 12.28
C ALA A 37 -6.64 5.97 11.49
N GLU A 38 -5.77 4.97 11.32
CA GLU A 38 -4.54 5.13 10.54
C GLU A 38 -4.83 5.21 9.02
N LEU A 39 -5.71 4.36 8.48
CA LEU A 39 -6.10 4.37 7.06
C LEU A 39 -6.74 5.70 6.63
N SER A 40 -7.44 6.38 7.54
CA SER A 40 -8.04 7.69 7.26
C SER A 40 -7.00 8.72 6.80
N GLY A 41 -5.74 8.58 7.24
CA GLY A 41 -4.63 9.44 6.86
C GLY A 41 -4.23 9.36 5.39
N ILE A 42 -4.67 8.30 4.69
CA ILE A 42 -4.48 8.03 3.25
C ILE A 42 -5.82 7.84 2.52
N GLU A 43 -6.90 8.42 3.06
CA GLU A 43 -8.26 8.40 2.50
C GLU A 43 -8.88 7.00 2.33
N LEU A 44 -8.36 6.00 3.06
CA LEU A 44 -8.87 4.63 3.08
C LEU A 44 -9.63 4.33 4.38
N SER A 45 -10.32 3.20 4.37
CA SER A 45 -10.92 2.55 5.55
C SER A 45 -11.04 1.05 5.26
N VAL A 46 -11.22 0.23 6.29
CA VAL A 46 -11.47 -1.21 6.19
C VAL A 46 -12.69 -1.47 5.31
N GLU A 47 -13.77 -0.68 5.48
CA GLU A 47 -14.97 -0.79 4.62
C GLU A 47 -14.66 -0.51 3.14
N LYS A 48 -13.85 0.53 2.85
CA LYS A 48 -13.41 0.81 1.48
C LYS A 48 -12.51 -0.32 0.97
N LEU A 49 -11.61 -0.82 1.81
CA LEU A 49 -10.73 -1.93 1.44
C LEU A 49 -11.51 -3.18 1.10
N GLU A 50 -12.66 -3.46 1.72
CA GLU A 50 -13.54 -4.57 1.34
C GLU A 50 -14.23 -4.33 -0.01
N ARG A 51 -14.74 -3.11 -0.22
CA ARG A 51 -15.55 -2.77 -1.39
C ARG A 51 -14.76 -2.53 -2.67
N LEU A 52 -13.58 -1.92 -2.56
CA LEU A 52 -12.77 -1.57 -3.71
C LEU A 52 -12.25 -2.84 -4.41
N SER A 53 -12.30 -2.85 -5.73
CA SER A 53 -11.53 -3.80 -6.53
C SER A 53 -10.03 -3.52 -6.41
N ALA A 54 -9.21 -4.47 -6.85
CA ALA A 54 -7.77 -4.30 -6.83
C ALA A 54 -7.31 -3.12 -7.71
N SER A 55 -7.95 -2.90 -8.86
CA SER A 55 -7.65 -1.79 -9.76
C SER A 55 -8.00 -0.44 -9.16
N GLU A 56 -9.21 -0.30 -8.59
CA GLU A 56 -9.63 0.95 -7.93
C GLU A 56 -8.74 1.27 -6.72
N LEU A 57 -8.29 0.25 -5.98
CA LEU A 57 -7.35 0.46 -4.88
C LEU A 57 -6.01 1.03 -5.39
N ILE A 58 -5.47 0.49 -6.49
CA ILE A 58 -4.23 1.01 -7.09
C ILE A 58 -4.41 2.47 -7.52
N GLU A 59 -5.55 2.83 -8.12
CA GLU A 59 -5.84 4.22 -8.49
C GLU A 59 -5.85 5.16 -7.28
N VAL A 60 -6.45 4.74 -6.16
CA VAL A 60 -6.43 5.52 -4.91
C VAL A 60 -4.99 5.75 -4.42
N LEU A 61 -4.15 4.71 -4.43
CA LEU A 61 -2.75 4.82 -4.01
C LEU A 61 -1.93 5.72 -4.95
N GLN A 62 -2.19 5.67 -6.26
CA GLN A 62 -1.57 6.57 -7.24
C GLN A 62 -1.98 8.03 -7.02
N ASN A 63 -3.26 8.28 -6.72
CA ASN A 63 -3.78 9.61 -6.42
C ASN A 63 -3.14 10.20 -5.15
N GLN A 64 -2.83 9.35 -4.17
CA GLN A 64 -2.07 9.71 -2.97
C GLN A 64 -0.56 9.82 -3.21
N GLN A 65 -0.10 9.67 -4.46
CA GLN A 65 1.29 9.84 -4.89
C GLN A 65 2.30 8.96 -4.14
N PHE A 66 1.88 7.72 -3.82
CA PHE A 66 2.76 6.73 -3.21
C PHE A 66 4.01 6.50 -4.08
N ASP A 67 5.17 6.48 -3.45
CA ASP A 67 6.36 5.90 -4.05
C ASP A 67 6.31 4.36 -4.03
N TRP A 68 7.24 3.73 -4.77
CA TRP A 68 7.26 2.29 -4.92
C TRP A 68 7.49 1.54 -3.60
N THR A 69 8.21 2.15 -2.65
CA THR A 69 8.46 1.58 -1.33
C THR A 69 7.21 1.59 -0.46
N ASN A 70 6.42 2.66 -0.53
CA ASN A 70 5.13 2.78 0.13
C ASN A 70 4.10 1.83 -0.48
N PHE A 71 4.09 1.68 -1.82
CA PHE A 71 3.28 0.66 -2.49
C PHE A 71 3.61 -0.75 -1.99
N GLU A 72 4.90 -1.10 -1.93
CA GLU A 72 5.35 -2.40 -1.46
C GLU A 72 4.98 -2.64 0.01
N SER A 73 5.26 -1.67 0.89
CA SER A 73 4.94 -1.76 2.33
C SER A 73 3.44 -1.92 2.59
N PHE A 74 2.60 -1.23 1.81
CA PHE A 74 1.16 -1.37 1.91
C PHE A 74 0.68 -2.75 1.43
N ALA A 75 1.27 -3.28 0.35
CA ALA A 75 1.00 -4.63 -0.12
C ALA A 75 1.44 -5.71 0.89
N ASP A 76 2.56 -5.51 1.59
CA ASP A 76 3.04 -6.41 2.65
C ASP A 76 2.01 -6.49 3.79
N TRP A 77 1.48 -5.35 4.20
CA TRP A 77 0.44 -5.29 5.22
C TRP A 77 -0.85 -6.00 4.76
N LEU A 78 -1.30 -5.75 3.52
CA LEU A 78 -2.50 -6.37 2.95
C LEU A 78 -2.36 -7.88 2.70
N ALA A 79 -1.15 -8.40 2.47
CA ALA A 79 -0.94 -9.79 2.08
C ALA A 79 -1.50 -10.81 3.09
N SER A 80 -1.62 -10.41 4.36
CA SER A 80 -2.18 -11.24 5.42
C SER A 80 -3.70 -11.45 5.31
N ALA A 81 -4.44 -10.45 4.81
CA ALA A 81 -5.91 -10.44 4.80
C ALA A 81 -6.52 -10.42 3.39
N HIS A 82 -5.89 -9.69 2.46
CA HIS A 82 -6.38 -9.47 1.10
C HIS A 82 -5.33 -9.88 0.05
N LYS A 83 -5.00 -11.17 0.01
CA LYS A 83 -3.98 -11.74 -0.88
C LYS A 83 -4.08 -11.30 -2.34
N GLN A 84 -5.29 -11.29 -2.90
CA GLN A 84 -5.50 -10.89 -4.29
C GLN A 84 -5.18 -9.41 -4.55
N LYS A 85 -5.50 -8.53 -3.59
CA LYS A 85 -5.22 -7.09 -3.68
C LYS A 85 -3.73 -6.82 -3.51
N ALA A 86 -3.08 -7.49 -2.55
CA ALA A 86 -1.63 -7.45 -2.39
C ALA A 86 -0.91 -7.93 -3.67
N LEU A 87 -1.34 -9.05 -4.26
CA LEU A 87 -0.79 -9.58 -5.50
C LEU A 87 -0.91 -8.60 -6.67
N ALA A 88 -2.05 -7.92 -6.80
CA ALA A 88 -2.26 -6.92 -7.81
C ALA A 88 -1.32 -5.71 -7.63
N ILE A 89 -1.13 -5.23 -6.41
CA ILE A 89 -0.20 -4.15 -6.11
C ILE A 89 1.23 -4.56 -6.44
N TYR A 90 1.68 -5.76 -6.04
CA TYR A 90 3.02 -6.24 -6.42
C TYR A 90 3.21 -6.35 -7.93
N THR A 91 2.19 -6.84 -8.63
CA THR A 91 2.21 -6.95 -10.10
C THR A 91 2.32 -5.57 -10.74
N PHE A 92 1.56 -4.60 -10.22
CA PHE A 92 1.62 -3.21 -10.65
C PHE A 92 3.01 -2.60 -10.43
N ILE A 93 3.63 -2.78 -9.26
CA ILE A 93 5.01 -2.33 -9.00
C ILE A 93 5.98 -2.94 -10.01
N GLN A 94 5.89 -4.25 -10.25
CA GLN A 94 6.79 -4.95 -11.17
C GLN A 94 6.65 -4.46 -12.62
N GLN A 95 5.45 -4.03 -13.03
CA GLN A 95 5.17 -3.55 -14.39
C GLN A 95 5.52 -2.07 -14.56
N GLU A 96 5.16 -1.22 -13.61
CA GLU A 96 5.17 0.24 -13.77
C GLU A 96 6.39 0.93 -13.15
N SER A 97 7.12 0.28 -12.24
CA SER A 97 8.29 0.90 -11.60
C SER A 97 9.49 1.12 -12.54
N GLY A 98 9.45 0.53 -13.74
CA GLY A 98 10.56 0.55 -14.70
C GLY A 98 11.80 -0.22 -14.22
N THR A 99 11.73 -0.89 -13.06
CA THR A 99 12.83 -1.68 -12.48
C THR A 99 12.35 -3.08 -12.18
N PHE A 100 13.04 -4.08 -12.74
CA PHE A 100 12.77 -5.46 -12.41
C PHE A 100 13.25 -5.76 -10.98
N SER A 101 12.34 -6.18 -10.09
CA SER A 101 12.69 -6.58 -8.72
C SER A 101 12.50 -8.08 -8.50
N PHE A 102 13.59 -8.77 -8.14
CA PHE A 102 13.52 -10.18 -7.71
C PHE A 102 12.75 -10.33 -6.40
N GLY A 103 12.82 -9.34 -5.50
CA GLY A 103 12.07 -9.34 -4.25
C GLY A 103 10.56 -9.33 -4.49
N ILE A 104 10.09 -8.43 -5.35
CA ILE A 104 8.68 -8.35 -5.74
C ILE A 104 8.24 -9.63 -6.46
N MET A 105 9.07 -10.16 -7.37
CA MET A 105 8.77 -11.42 -8.05
C MET A 105 8.58 -12.59 -7.07
N ASN A 106 9.42 -12.68 -6.04
CA ASN A 106 9.29 -13.70 -4.99
C ASN A 106 8.01 -13.51 -4.17
N LYS A 107 7.64 -12.26 -3.84
CA LYS A 107 6.38 -11.95 -3.14
C LYS A 107 5.15 -12.33 -3.98
N ILE A 108 5.16 -12.03 -5.28
CA ILE A 108 4.13 -12.46 -6.24
C ILE A 108 4.03 -13.99 -6.24
N ALA A 109 5.16 -14.69 -6.35
CA ALA A 109 5.18 -16.16 -6.37
C ALA A 109 4.66 -16.78 -5.07
N ALA A 110 5.00 -16.20 -3.91
CA ALA A 110 4.55 -16.69 -2.61
C ALA A 110 3.04 -16.52 -2.37
N LEU A 111 2.40 -15.58 -3.07
CA LEU A 111 0.97 -15.28 -2.96
C LEU A 111 0.12 -15.91 -4.06
N LYS A 112 0.73 -16.43 -5.13
CA LYS A 112 0.02 -17.22 -6.13
C LYS A 112 -0.42 -18.56 -5.51
N PRO A 113 -1.66 -19.01 -5.80
CA PRO A 113 -2.17 -20.29 -5.32
C PRO A 113 -1.44 -21.48 -5.95
#